data_AF-A0A961YGX0-F1
#
_entry.id   AF-A0A961YGX0-F1
#
_cell.length_a   1.000
_cell.length_b   1.000
_cell.length_c   1.000
_cell.angle_alpha   90.00
_cell.angle_beta   90.00
_cell.angle_gamma   90.00
#
_symmetry.space_group_name_H-M   'P 1'
#
loop_
_entity.id
_entity.type
_entity.pdbx_description
1 polymer ?
#
loop_
_entity_poly.entity_id
_entity_poly.type
_entity_poly.pdbx_seq_one_letter_code
_entity_poly.pdbx_strand_id
1 'polypeptide(L)'
;MTKIGLGLLWAIAAAAALFLITLPISLQAQLIAGSLVVTAMIGLKVVRPEGIWRLMALSLGIAIVLRYVYWRSTETIPPINQPENFVPGVLLFGAELYNVFMLFLSLFVVAKPLPSRVAPKPKKLPTVDIFVPTYNEDAGLLATTLAAAKGLDYPADKLTIWLLDDGGTDQKCNSDNVEEAVTAQQRRAQLQKLCRDLEVNYLTRARNEHAKAGNLNNGLDHSTGELVAVFDADHAPARDFLTETVGYFEEDEKLFLVQTPHFFINPDPLERNLRTFDKMPSE
;
A
#
# COMPACT_ATOMS: atom_id res chain seq x y z
N MET A 1 12.89 -32.07 11.84
CA MET A 1 14.12 -31.26 11.99
C MET A 1 13.87 -30.15 12.99
N THR A 2 14.75 -29.94 13.96
CA THR A 2 14.65 -28.80 14.90
C THR A 2 14.86 -27.49 14.12
N LYS A 3 14.31 -26.36 14.61
CA LYS A 3 14.52 -25.03 14.00
C LYS A 3 16.02 -24.72 13.80
N ILE A 4 16.84 -25.19 14.73
CA ILE A 4 18.32 -25.09 14.69
C ILE A 4 18.89 -25.90 13.52
N GLY A 5 18.47 -27.15 13.34
CA GLY A 5 18.94 -27.99 12.24
C GLY A 5 18.57 -27.45 10.86
N LEU A 6 17.37 -26.85 10.72
CA LEU A 6 16.97 -26.16 9.50
C LEU A 6 17.82 -24.90 9.25
N GLY A 7 18.09 -24.11 10.29
CA GLY A 7 18.95 -22.92 10.19
C GLY A 7 20.38 -23.26 9.76
N LEU A 8 20.97 -24.33 10.31
CA LEU A 8 22.30 -24.79 9.91
C LEU A 8 22.34 -25.24 8.44
N LEU A 9 21.32 -25.97 7.98
CA LEU A 9 21.23 -26.39 6.59
C LEU A 9 21.15 -25.19 5.64
N TRP A 10 20.37 -24.17 5.99
CA TRP A 10 20.33 -22.92 5.24
C TRP A 10 21.67 -22.19 5.21
N ALA A 11 22.38 -22.12 6.34
CA ALA A 11 23.69 -21.47 6.41
C ALA A 11 24.72 -22.18 5.51
N ILE A 12 24.74 -23.52 5.53
CA ILE A 12 25.62 -24.32 4.67
C ILE A 12 25.29 -24.11 3.19
N ALA A 13 24.01 -24.16 2.83
CA ALA A 13 23.56 -23.93 1.46
C ALA A 13 23.91 -22.51 0.97
N ALA A 14 23.71 -21.49 1.82
CA ALA A 14 24.08 -20.11 1.52
C ALA A 14 25.60 -19.94 1.34
N ALA A 15 26.41 -20.56 2.22
CA ALA A 15 27.87 -20.53 2.09
C ALA A 15 28.35 -21.20 0.80
N ALA A 16 27.77 -22.35 0.44
CA ALA A 16 28.08 -23.03 -0.82
C ALA A 16 27.67 -22.19 -2.04
N ALA A 17 26.51 -21.55 -2.00
CA ALA A 17 26.05 -20.65 -3.06
C ALA A 17 26.98 -19.44 -3.20
N LEU A 18 27.35 -18.78 -2.09
CA LEU A 18 28.30 -17.66 -2.10
C LEU A 18 29.64 -18.07 -2.67
N PHE A 19 30.18 -19.22 -2.26
CA PHE A 19 31.42 -19.76 -2.81
C PHE A 19 31.35 -19.86 -4.35
N LEU A 20 30.30 -20.49 -4.89
CA LEU A 20 30.11 -20.64 -6.34
C LEU A 20 29.94 -19.30 -7.06
N ILE A 21 29.26 -18.34 -6.43
CA ILE A 21 29.04 -16.98 -6.96
C ILE A 21 30.37 -16.24 -7.08
N THR A 22 31.27 -16.39 -6.10
CA THR A 22 32.58 -15.72 -6.07
C THR A 22 33.66 -16.41 -6.89
N LEU A 23 33.39 -17.56 -7.52
CA LEU A 23 34.38 -18.24 -8.34
C LEU A 23 34.68 -17.40 -9.60
N PRO A 24 35.95 -17.03 -9.86
CA PRO A 24 36.33 -16.40 -11.11
C PRO A 24 36.18 -17.42 -12.24
N ILE A 25 35.42 -17.06 -13.28
CA ILE A 25 35.23 -17.91 -14.46
C ILE A 25 35.49 -17.11 -15.73
N SER A 26 35.78 -17.80 -16.82
CA SER A 26 35.95 -17.15 -18.12
C SER A 26 34.65 -16.49 -18.59
N LEU A 27 34.78 -15.50 -19.48
CA LEU A 27 33.63 -14.85 -20.10
C LEU A 27 32.70 -15.85 -20.80
N GLN A 28 33.27 -16.88 -21.44
CA GLN A 28 32.49 -17.95 -22.08
C GLN A 28 31.68 -18.76 -21.06
N ALA A 29 32.30 -19.14 -19.93
CA ALA A 29 31.61 -19.86 -18.87
C ALA A 29 30.50 -19.00 -18.23
N GLN A 30 30.76 -17.70 -18.04
CA GLN A 30 29.76 -16.75 -17.54
C GLN A 30 28.57 -16.62 -18.49
N LEU A 31 28.83 -16.51 -19.80
CA LEU A 31 27.78 -16.41 -20.80
C LEU A 31 26.91 -17.66 -20.80
N ILE A 32 27.52 -18.85 -20.83
CA ILE A 32 26.78 -20.12 -20.80
C ILE A 32 25.95 -20.23 -19.52
N ALA A 33 26.56 -20.02 -18.34
CA ALA A 33 25.86 -20.12 -17.06
C ALA A 33 24.71 -19.11 -16.96
N GLY A 34 24.94 -17.85 -17.33
CA GLY A 34 23.92 -16.80 -17.34
C GLY A 34 22.76 -17.13 -18.28
N SER A 35 23.05 -17.54 -19.52
CA SER A 35 22.02 -17.93 -20.50
C SER A 35 21.19 -19.12 -20.03
N LEU A 36 21.81 -20.12 -19.40
CA LEU A 36 21.11 -21.28 -18.84
C LEU A 36 20.16 -20.86 -17.72
N VAL A 37 20.61 -20.04 -16.77
CA VAL A 37 19.77 -19.58 -15.66
C VAL A 37 18.62 -18.71 -16.17
N VAL A 38 18.87 -17.77 -17.09
CA VAL A 38 17.81 -16.95 -17.69
C VAL A 38 16.79 -17.82 -18.45
N THR A 39 17.24 -18.81 -19.21
CA THR A 39 16.36 -19.75 -19.92
C THR A 39 15.51 -20.56 -18.94
N ALA A 40 16.10 -21.05 -17.84
CA ALA A 40 15.38 -21.74 -16.79
C ALA A 40 14.33 -20.82 -16.13
N MET A 41 14.68 -19.57 -15.84
CA MET A 41 13.75 -18.58 -15.29
C MET A 41 12.59 -18.26 -16.27
N ILE A 42 12.87 -18.15 -17.57
CA ILE A 42 11.83 -17.99 -18.60
C ILE A 42 10.91 -19.21 -18.61
N GLY A 43 11.45 -20.42 -18.58
CA GLY A 43 10.67 -21.65 -18.51
C GLY A 43 9.76 -21.69 -17.27
N LEU A 44 10.30 -21.36 -16.09
CA LEU A 44 9.52 -21.25 -14.85
C LEU A 44 8.44 -20.16 -14.95
N LYS A 45 8.74 -19.02 -15.56
CA LYS A 45 7.75 -17.94 -15.78
C LYS A 45 6.60 -18.38 -16.69
N VAL A 46 6.89 -19.17 -17.73
CA VAL A 46 5.87 -19.67 -18.68
C VAL A 46 4.97 -20.71 -18.02
N VAL A 47 5.54 -21.64 -17.27
CA VAL A 47 4.78 -22.71 -16.59
C VAL A 47 3.99 -22.19 -15.38
N ARG A 48 4.39 -21.04 -14.82
CA ARG A 48 3.82 -20.41 -13.61
C ARG A 48 3.63 -21.40 -12.43
N PRO A 49 4.64 -22.22 -12.09
CA PRO A 49 4.51 -23.14 -10.98
C PRO A 49 4.52 -22.38 -9.64
N GLU A 50 3.57 -22.70 -8.77
CA GLU A 50 3.43 -22.08 -7.46
C GLU A 50 4.32 -22.72 -6.39
N GLY A 51 4.36 -22.11 -5.19
CA GLY A 51 5.07 -22.65 -4.04
C GLY A 51 6.59 -22.64 -4.20
N ILE A 52 7.21 -23.81 -4.10
CA ILE A 52 8.68 -23.94 -4.06
C ILE A 52 9.36 -23.48 -5.35
N TRP A 53 8.70 -23.64 -6.50
CA TRP A 53 9.26 -23.29 -7.80
C TRP A 53 9.40 -21.79 -8.00
N ARG A 54 8.47 -21.00 -7.44
CA ARG A 54 8.60 -19.54 -7.36
C ARG A 54 9.84 -19.16 -6.57
N LEU A 55 10.03 -19.76 -5.39
CA LEU A 55 11.22 -19.51 -4.56
C LEU A 55 12.51 -19.88 -5.28
N MET A 56 12.53 -21.01 -6.00
CA MET A 56 13.68 -21.40 -6.83
C MET A 56 13.97 -20.37 -7.93
N ALA A 57 12.95 -19.88 -8.65
CA ALA A 57 13.13 -18.85 -9.67
C ALA A 57 13.72 -17.55 -9.09
N LEU A 58 13.23 -17.12 -7.92
CA LEU A 58 13.74 -15.95 -7.22
C LEU A 58 15.19 -16.14 -6.75
N SER A 59 15.51 -17.31 -6.18
CA SER A 59 16.88 -17.64 -5.76
C SER A 59 17.87 -17.66 -6.92
N LEU A 60 17.46 -18.19 -8.09
CA LEU A 60 18.26 -18.16 -9.31
C LEU A 60 18.53 -16.72 -9.78
N GLY A 61 17.52 -15.86 -9.75
CA GLY A 61 17.67 -14.43 -10.06
C GLY A 61 18.63 -13.73 -9.11
N ILE A 62 18.49 -13.96 -7.80
CA ILE A 62 19.39 -13.41 -6.77
C ILE A 62 20.83 -13.89 -7.00
N ALA A 63 21.04 -15.15 -7.36
CA ALA A 63 22.38 -15.69 -7.62
C ALA A 63 23.08 -14.98 -8.80
N ILE A 64 22.36 -14.67 -9.88
CA ILE A 64 22.91 -13.88 -11.00
C ILE A 64 23.28 -12.47 -10.52
N VAL A 65 22.39 -11.82 -9.76
CA VAL A 65 22.62 -10.44 -9.28
C VAL A 65 23.80 -10.38 -8.30
N LEU A 66 23.94 -11.34 -7.39
CA LEU A 66 25.07 -11.40 -6.47
C LEU A 66 26.39 -11.66 -7.22
N ARG A 67 26.35 -12.47 -8.29
CA ARG A 67 27.52 -12.67 -9.16
C ARG A 67 27.88 -11.40 -9.92
N TYR A 68 26.90 -10.65 -10.39
CA TYR A 68 27.09 -9.32 -10.95
C TYR A 68 27.74 -8.38 -9.94
N VAL A 69 27.25 -8.31 -8.70
CA VAL A 69 27.82 -7.46 -7.64
C VAL A 69 29.27 -7.87 -7.31
N TYR A 70 29.57 -9.17 -7.28
CA TYR A 70 30.94 -9.65 -7.07
C TYR A 70 31.87 -9.18 -8.20
N TRP A 71 31.49 -9.40 -9.46
CA TRP A 71 32.23 -8.91 -10.62
C TRP A 71 32.39 -7.39 -10.61
N ARG A 72 31.29 -6.67 -10.33
CA ARG A 72 31.27 -5.20 -10.29
C ARG A 72 32.24 -4.68 -9.23
N SER A 73 32.27 -5.29 -8.05
CA SER A 73 33.13 -4.85 -6.95
C SER A 73 34.61 -5.24 -7.10
N THR A 74 34.93 -6.29 -7.86
CA THR A 74 36.31 -6.82 -7.96
C THR A 74 37.03 -6.46 -9.26
N GLU A 75 36.32 -6.37 -10.39
CA GLU A 75 36.96 -6.24 -11.72
C GLU A 75 36.72 -4.89 -12.38
N THR A 76 35.75 -4.09 -11.92
CA THR A 76 35.26 -2.93 -12.68
C THR A 76 35.37 -1.59 -11.97
N ILE A 77 35.81 -1.58 -10.71
CA ILE A 77 36.06 -0.34 -9.98
C ILE A 77 37.38 0.26 -10.48
N PRO A 78 37.38 1.52 -10.96
CA PRO A 78 38.61 2.15 -11.42
C PRO A 78 39.67 2.23 -10.31
N PRO A 79 40.97 2.28 -10.65
CA PRO A 79 42.02 2.48 -9.66
C PRO A 79 41.88 3.80 -8.89
N ILE A 80 42.18 3.79 -7.59
CA ILE A 80 42.08 4.97 -6.71
C ILE A 80 43.03 6.12 -7.11
N ASN A 81 44.08 5.83 -7.89
CA ASN A 81 45.03 6.82 -8.40
C ASN A 81 44.51 7.61 -9.61
N GLN A 82 43.31 7.32 -10.12
CA GLN A 82 42.62 8.06 -11.19
C GLN A 82 41.30 8.64 -10.66
N PRO A 83 41.34 9.71 -9.84
CA PRO A 83 40.16 10.25 -9.15
C PRO A 83 39.01 10.61 -10.09
N GLU A 84 39.31 11.08 -11.31
CA GLU A 84 38.36 11.42 -12.37
C GLU A 84 37.48 10.23 -12.80
N ASN A 85 38.01 9.01 -12.73
CA ASN A 85 37.30 7.78 -13.05
C ASN A 85 36.76 7.12 -11.77
N PHE A 86 37.55 7.13 -10.69
CA PHE A 86 37.22 6.49 -9.43
C PHE A 86 35.97 7.08 -8.78
N VAL A 87 35.85 8.41 -8.70
CA VAL A 87 34.72 9.06 -8.03
C VAL A 87 33.39 8.74 -8.72
N PRO A 88 33.22 8.95 -10.05
CA PRO A 88 32.00 8.52 -10.74
C PRO A 88 31.77 7.00 -10.66
N GLY A 89 32.85 6.21 -10.72
CA GLY A 89 32.77 4.75 -10.63
C GLY A 89 32.19 4.26 -9.30
N VAL A 90 32.65 4.82 -8.19
CA VAL A 90 32.13 4.51 -6.84
C VAL A 90 30.72 5.06 -6.64
N LEU A 91 30.41 6.24 -7.14
CA LEU A 91 29.04 6.80 -7.08
C LEU A 91 28.04 5.91 -7.84
N LEU A 92 28.39 5.48 -9.05
CA LEU A 92 27.59 4.54 -9.83
C LEU A 92 27.43 3.22 -9.07
N PHE A 93 28.52 2.66 -8.55
CA PHE A 93 28.46 1.42 -7.77
C PHE A 93 27.56 1.56 -6.52
N GLY A 94 27.61 2.69 -5.82
CA GLY A 94 26.73 2.97 -4.69
C GLY A 94 25.24 3.00 -5.08
N ALA A 95 24.92 3.65 -6.20
CA ALA A 95 23.56 3.66 -6.74
C ALA A 95 23.09 2.25 -7.15
N GLU A 96 23.97 1.45 -7.75
CA GLU A 96 23.68 0.05 -8.09
C GLU A 96 23.46 -0.82 -6.85
N LEU A 97 24.27 -0.66 -5.80
CA LEU A 97 24.07 -1.37 -4.53
C LEU A 97 22.73 -1.01 -3.88
N TYR A 98 22.32 0.25 -3.95
CA TYR A 98 20.99 0.67 -3.50
C TYR A 98 19.89 -0.04 -4.29
N ASN A 99 19.99 -0.10 -5.62
CA ASN A 99 19.02 -0.80 -6.45
C ASN A 99 18.99 -2.31 -6.16
N VAL A 100 20.14 -2.95 -5.95
CA VAL A 100 20.22 -4.37 -5.58
C VAL A 100 19.58 -4.62 -4.21
N PHE A 101 19.79 -3.71 -3.25
CA PHE A 101 19.15 -3.79 -1.94
C PHE A 101 17.63 -3.65 -2.05
N MET A 102 17.13 -2.66 -2.81
CA MET A 102 15.70 -2.49 -3.05
C MET A 102 15.09 -3.68 -3.80
N LEU A 103 15.81 -4.27 -4.76
CA LEU A 103 15.41 -5.51 -5.43
C LEU A 103 15.28 -6.65 -4.42
N PHE A 104 16.27 -6.86 -3.54
CA PHE A 104 16.23 -7.91 -2.54
C PHE A 104 15.03 -7.76 -1.60
N LEU A 105 14.78 -6.54 -1.08
CA LEU A 105 13.61 -6.26 -0.25
C LEU A 105 12.30 -6.55 -1.01
N SER A 106 12.20 -6.09 -2.26
CA SER A 106 11.00 -6.31 -3.08
C SER A 106 10.75 -7.80 -3.32
N LEU A 107 11.78 -8.55 -3.71
CA LEU A 107 11.69 -9.99 -3.92
C LEU A 107 11.33 -10.75 -2.64
N PHE A 108 11.81 -10.28 -1.49
CA PHE A 108 11.47 -10.86 -0.19
C PHE A 108 9.99 -10.64 0.16
N VAL A 109 9.49 -9.41 -0.01
CA VAL A 109 8.08 -9.07 0.22
C VAL A 109 7.16 -9.91 -0.67
N VAL A 110 7.51 -10.08 -1.95
CA VAL A 110 6.71 -10.87 -2.89
C VAL A 110 7.08 -12.35 -2.94
N ALA A 111 7.95 -12.85 -2.05
CA ALA A 111 8.41 -14.24 -2.12
C ALA A 111 7.25 -15.24 -1.96
N LYS A 112 6.32 -14.91 -1.05
CA LYS A 112 5.16 -15.73 -0.74
C LYS A 112 3.93 -14.84 -0.47
N PRO A 113 3.25 -14.35 -1.52
CA PRO A 113 2.03 -13.57 -1.32
C PRO A 113 0.99 -14.42 -0.59
N LEU A 114 0.22 -13.76 0.26
CA LEU A 114 -0.91 -14.42 0.92
C LEU A 114 -1.99 -14.73 -0.12
N PRO A 115 -2.66 -15.89 -0.03
CA PRO A 115 -3.79 -16.18 -0.90
C PRO A 115 -4.94 -15.20 -0.61
N SER A 116 -5.80 -14.98 -1.60
CA SER A 116 -7.07 -14.29 -1.37
C SER A 116 -7.88 -15.05 -0.32
N ARG A 117 -8.49 -14.30 0.60
CA ARG A 117 -9.35 -14.83 1.66
C ARG A 117 -10.74 -14.25 1.49
N VAL A 118 -11.74 -15.04 1.83
CA VAL A 118 -13.13 -14.61 1.93
C VAL A 118 -13.41 -14.35 3.40
N ALA A 119 -14.08 -13.25 3.73
CA ALA A 119 -14.42 -12.96 5.11
C ALA A 119 -15.37 -14.04 5.64
N PRO A 120 -15.13 -14.58 6.85
CA PRO A 120 -16.08 -15.48 7.46
C PRO A 120 -17.36 -14.70 7.82
N LYS A 121 -18.50 -15.39 7.83
CA LYS A 121 -19.73 -14.78 8.34
C LYS A 121 -19.62 -14.62 9.86
N PRO A 122 -19.70 -13.40 10.40
CA PRO A 122 -19.59 -13.20 11.84
C PRO A 122 -20.80 -13.79 12.57
N LYS A 123 -20.59 -14.37 13.76
CA LYS A 123 -21.67 -14.87 14.62
C LYS A 123 -22.47 -13.73 15.22
N LYS A 124 -21.79 -12.61 15.52
CA LYS A 124 -22.38 -11.38 16.02
C LYS A 124 -21.85 -10.22 15.20
N LEU A 125 -22.75 -9.44 14.61
CA LEU A 125 -22.39 -8.23 13.87
C LEU A 125 -21.93 -7.14 14.86
N PRO A 126 -20.68 -6.63 14.75
CA PRO A 126 -20.22 -5.52 15.58
C PRO A 126 -20.93 -4.20 15.23
N THR A 127 -20.92 -3.22 16.13
CA THR A 127 -21.26 -1.84 15.74
C THR A 127 -20.11 -1.23 14.92
N VAL A 128 -20.45 -0.49 13.87
CA VAL A 128 -19.48 0.12 12.95
C VAL A 128 -19.76 1.61 12.80
N ASP A 129 -18.74 2.41 13.05
CA ASP A 129 -18.76 3.84 12.76
C ASP A 129 -18.00 4.09 11.45
N ILE A 130 -18.68 4.71 10.48
CA ILE A 130 -18.10 5.10 9.19
C ILE A 130 -17.66 6.55 9.27
N PHE A 131 -16.38 6.80 9.02
CA PHE A 131 -15.80 8.13 8.96
C PHE A 131 -15.52 8.53 7.52
N VAL A 132 -16.09 9.67 7.13
CA VAL A 132 -15.81 10.34 5.86
C VAL A 132 -15.16 11.70 6.16
N PRO A 133 -13.82 11.79 6.24
CA PRO A 133 -13.13 13.06 6.42
C PRO A 133 -13.18 13.90 5.15
N THR A 134 -13.44 15.19 5.32
CA THR A 134 -13.48 16.18 4.23
C THR A 134 -12.80 17.49 4.63
N TYR A 135 -12.27 18.20 3.64
CA TYR A 135 -11.62 19.50 3.82
C TYR A 135 -12.19 20.56 2.86
N ASN A 136 -12.19 20.28 1.55
CA ASN A 136 -12.61 21.24 0.52
C ASN A 136 -13.46 20.60 -0.60
N GLU A 137 -13.80 19.32 -0.48
CA GLU A 137 -14.59 18.58 -1.45
C GLU A 137 -16.01 19.14 -1.54
N ASP A 138 -16.60 19.09 -2.73
CA ASP A 138 -17.91 19.67 -2.98
C ASP A 138 -19.04 18.83 -2.34
N ALA A 139 -20.16 19.48 -2.03
CA ALA A 139 -21.28 18.83 -1.37
C ALA A 139 -21.93 17.72 -2.21
N GLY A 140 -21.84 17.75 -3.55
CA GLY A 140 -22.39 16.73 -4.44
C GLY A 140 -21.55 15.46 -4.45
N LEU A 141 -20.22 15.59 -4.48
CA LEU A 141 -19.30 14.47 -4.29
C LEU A 141 -19.51 13.82 -2.92
N LEU A 142 -19.57 14.62 -1.86
CA LEU A 142 -19.83 14.14 -0.50
C LEU A 142 -21.19 13.45 -0.40
N ALA A 143 -22.25 14.01 -1.03
CA ALA A 143 -23.56 13.38 -1.05
C ALA A 143 -23.52 11.98 -1.69
N THR A 144 -22.71 11.79 -2.73
CA THR A 144 -22.54 10.49 -3.40
C THR A 144 -21.89 9.47 -2.46
N THR A 145 -20.77 9.84 -1.83
CA THR A 145 -20.04 8.97 -0.90
C THR A 145 -20.87 8.63 0.33
N LEU A 146 -21.55 9.62 0.93
CA LEU A 146 -22.42 9.42 2.09
C LEU A 146 -23.65 8.57 1.75
N ALA A 147 -24.25 8.75 0.57
CA ALA A 147 -25.36 7.92 0.11
C ALA A 147 -24.93 6.46 -0.12
N ALA A 148 -23.74 6.25 -0.68
CA ALA A 148 -23.16 4.91 -0.82
C ALA A 148 -22.88 4.26 0.54
N ALA A 149 -22.32 5.00 1.51
CA ALA A 149 -22.13 4.52 2.87
C ALA A 149 -23.47 4.16 3.55
N LYS A 150 -24.53 4.95 3.35
CA LYS A 150 -25.88 4.64 3.85
C LYS A 150 -26.49 3.40 3.16
N GLY A 151 -26.07 3.09 1.94
CA GLY A 151 -26.54 1.97 1.13
C GLY A 151 -25.85 0.63 1.39
N LEU A 152 -24.90 0.58 2.35
CA LEU A 152 -24.20 -0.64 2.74
C LEU A 152 -25.16 -1.71 3.24
N ASP A 153 -24.87 -2.97 2.90
CA ASP A 153 -25.66 -4.13 3.33
C ASP A 153 -25.34 -4.50 4.79
N TYR A 154 -25.78 -3.65 5.73
CA TYR A 154 -25.56 -3.79 7.17
C TYR A 154 -26.78 -3.33 7.99
N PRO A 155 -27.04 -3.88 9.20
CA PRO A 155 -28.15 -3.43 10.03
C PRO A 155 -28.02 -1.96 10.42
N ALA A 156 -29.07 -1.17 10.16
CA ALA A 156 -29.08 0.27 10.41
C ALA A 156 -28.89 0.64 11.89
N ASP A 157 -29.30 -0.23 12.82
CA ASP A 157 -29.11 -0.05 14.26
C ASP A 157 -27.65 -0.25 14.71
N LYS A 158 -26.79 -0.78 13.84
CA LYS A 158 -25.37 -1.05 14.09
C LYS A 158 -24.44 -0.17 13.28
N LEU A 159 -24.99 0.76 12.49
CA LEU A 159 -24.24 1.59 11.56
C LEU A 159 -24.41 3.06 11.90
N THR A 160 -23.30 3.72 12.21
CA THR A 160 -23.28 5.17 12.43
C THR A 160 -22.40 5.82 11.37
N ILE A 161 -22.89 6.82 10.64
CA ILE A 161 -22.11 7.50 9.60
C ILE A 161 -21.78 8.91 10.06
N TRP A 162 -20.51 9.30 9.93
CA TRP A 162 -19.97 10.58 10.33
C TRP A 162 -19.27 11.27 9.17
N LEU A 163 -19.73 12.47 8.83
CA LEU A 163 -18.98 13.41 7.99
C LEU A 163 -18.10 14.28 8.91
N LEU A 164 -16.78 14.17 8.76
CA LEU A 164 -15.80 14.89 9.58
C LEU A 164 -15.26 16.09 8.78
N ASP A 165 -15.77 17.30 9.03
CA ASP A 165 -15.46 18.49 8.24
C ASP A 165 -14.37 19.37 8.87
N ASP A 166 -13.19 19.40 8.24
CA ASP A 166 -12.08 20.32 8.55
C ASP A 166 -12.15 21.63 7.74
N GLY A 167 -13.09 21.75 6.80
CA GLY A 167 -13.35 22.96 6.03
C GLY A 167 -14.19 23.99 6.78
N GLY A 168 -15.09 23.53 7.66
CA GLY A 168 -16.03 24.34 8.44
C GLY A 168 -15.74 24.46 9.94
N THR A 169 -14.46 24.33 10.35
CA THR A 169 -14.04 24.44 11.76
C THR A 169 -14.35 25.81 12.36
N ASP A 170 -14.41 25.88 13.70
CA ASP A 170 -14.62 27.17 14.38
C ASP A 170 -13.47 28.15 14.08
N GLN A 171 -12.23 27.66 13.99
CA GLN A 171 -11.07 28.45 13.60
C GLN A 171 -11.26 29.11 12.22
N LYS A 172 -11.71 28.36 11.20
CA LYS A 172 -11.91 28.91 9.86
C LYS A 172 -13.10 29.84 9.79
N CYS A 173 -14.21 29.46 10.42
CA CYS A 173 -15.41 30.30 10.50
C CYS A 173 -15.17 31.65 11.19
N ASN A 174 -14.14 31.74 12.04
CA ASN A 174 -13.73 32.96 12.76
C ASN A 174 -12.37 33.51 12.27
N SER A 175 -11.94 33.18 11.04
CA SER A 175 -10.71 33.72 10.46
C SER A 175 -10.77 35.24 10.31
N ASP A 176 -9.64 35.92 10.52
CA ASP A 176 -9.52 37.37 10.26
C ASP A 176 -9.67 37.68 8.76
N ASN A 177 -9.43 36.69 7.89
CA ASN A 177 -9.73 36.80 6.47
C ASN A 177 -11.23 36.60 6.23
N VAL A 178 -11.92 37.70 5.90
CA VAL A 178 -13.37 37.73 5.67
C VAL A 178 -13.82 36.73 4.60
N GLU A 179 -13.07 36.58 3.51
CA GLU A 179 -13.43 35.65 2.42
C GLU A 179 -13.37 34.19 2.87
N GLU A 180 -12.32 33.83 3.62
CA GLU A 180 -12.16 32.50 4.20
C GLU A 180 -13.27 32.21 5.22
N ALA A 181 -13.54 33.16 6.12
CA ALA A 181 -14.57 33.02 7.14
C ALA A 181 -15.97 32.82 6.55
N VAL A 182 -16.36 33.64 5.56
CA VAL A 182 -17.65 33.50 4.87
C VAL A 182 -17.74 32.16 4.15
N THR A 183 -16.69 31.75 3.46
CA THR A 183 -16.64 30.47 2.73
C THR A 183 -16.80 29.28 3.69
N ALA A 184 -16.09 29.29 4.82
CA ALA A 184 -16.17 28.24 5.83
C ALA A 184 -17.55 28.16 6.49
N GLN A 185 -18.15 29.31 6.81
CA GLN A 185 -19.50 29.39 7.38
C GLN A 185 -20.56 28.85 6.42
N GLN A 186 -20.48 29.23 5.14
CA GLN A 186 -21.39 28.73 4.09
C GLN A 186 -21.23 27.23 3.90
N ARG A 187 -19.99 26.73 3.82
CA ARG A 187 -19.70 25.30 3.74
C ARG A 187 -20.31 24.55 4.93
N ARG A 188 -20.03 25.00 6.16
CA ARG A 188 -20.57 24.38 7.38
C ARG A 188 -22.09 24.30 7.34
N ALA A 189 -22.77 25.39 7.01
CA ALA A 189 -24.22 25.40 6.92
C ALA A 189 -24.76 24.44 5.83
N GLN A 190 -24.10 24.40 4.67
CA GLN A 190 -24.44 23.52 3.56
C GLN A 190 -24.26 22.04 3.94
N LEU A 191 -23.13 21.68 4.55
CA LEU A 191 -22.82 20.30 4.92
C LEU A 191 -23.66 19.83 6.11
N GLN A 192 -23.94 20.71 7.09
CA GLN A 192 -24.90 20.40 8.15
C GLN A 192 -26.30 20.12 7.59
N LYS A 193 -26.73 20.87 6.57
CA LYS A 193 -28.00 20.60 5.88
C LYS A 193 -27.95 19.27 5.13
N LEU A 194 -26.89 19.02 4.36
CA LEU A 194 -26.70 17.74 3.66
C LEU A 194 -26.75 16.55 4.62
N CYS A 195 -26.04 16.63 5.74
CA CYS A 195 -26.02 15.58 6.74
C CYS A 195 -27.40 15.34 7.36
N ARG A 196 -28.18 16.39 7.64
CA ARG A 196 -29.57 16.26 8.10
C ARG A 196 -30.45 15.59 7.05
N ASP A 197 -30.34 15.99 5.78
CA ASP A 197 -31.14 15.47 4.68
C ASP A 197 -30.83 13.97 4.41
N LEU A 198 -29.58 13.55 4.65
CA LEU A 198 -29.14 12.15 4.53
C LEU A 198 -29.24 11.34 5.83
N GLU A 199 -29.62 11.96 6.95
CA GLU A 199 -29.66 11.36 8.29
C GLU A 199 -28.30 10.77 8.73
N VAL A 200 -27.23 11.53 8.48
CA VAL A 200 -25.86 11.21 8.94
C VAL A 200 -25.36 12.27 9.90
N ASN A 201 -24.34 11.94 10.70
CA ASN A 201 -23.80 12.86 11.68
C ASN A 201 -22.80 13.83 11.04
N TYR A 202 -22.97 15.12 11.30
CA TYR A 202 -21.97 16.13 10.99
C TYR A 202 -21.11 16.38 12.22
N LEU A 203 -19.79 16.31 12.06
CA LEU A 203 -18.84 16.65 13.12
C LEU A 203 -17.76 17.59 12.59
N THR A 204 -17.40 18.57 13.39
CA THR A 204 -16.25 19.46 13.17
C THR A 204 -15.58 19.74 14.50
N ARG A 205 -14.55 20.59 14.51
CA ARG A 205 -13.72 20.86 15.69
C ARG A 205 -13.36 22.32 15.82
N ALA A 206 -12.85 22.68 17.00
CA ALA A 206 -12.48 24.05 17.32
C ALA A 206 -11.29 24.56 16.48
N ARG A 207 -10.27 23.73 16.27
CA ARG A 207 -9.02 24.08 15.59
C ARG A 207 -8.54 23.01 14.61
N ASN A 208 -7.86 23.44 13.55
CA ASN A 208 -7.25 22.56 12.55
C ASN A 208 -5.83 22.15 12.98
N GLU A 209 -5.75 21.18 13.88
CA GLU A 209 -4.47 20.62 14.33
C GLU A 209 -4.27 19.21 13.73
N HIS A 210 -3.03 18.87 13.31
CA HIS A 210 -2.69 17.54 12.77
C HIS A 210 -3.51 17.08 11.53
N ALA A 211 -4.10 18.01 10.76
CA ALA A 211 -4.83 17.74 9.52
C ALA A 211 -5.82 16.56 9.64
N LYS A 212 -5.88 15.69 8.62
CA LYS A 212 -6.76 14.51 8.56
C LYS A 212 -6.62 13.59 9.78
N ALA A 213 -5.41 13.38 10.29
CA ALA A 213 -5.20 12.53 11.47
C ALA A 213 -5.84 13.13 12.72
N GLY A 214 -5.71 14.44 12.92
CA GLY A 214 -6.39 15.13 14.03
C GLY A 214 -7.92 15.15 13.88
N ASN A 215 -8.42 15.23 12.64
CA ASN A 215 -9.85 15.17 12.37
C ASN A 215 -10.44 13.79 12.69
N LEU A 216 -9.74 12.72 12.30
CA LEU A 216 -10.11 11.34 12.64
C LEU A 216 -10.08 11.11 14.16
N ASN A 217 -9.06 11.61 14.87
CA ASN A 217 -8.99 11.50 16.33
C ASN A 217 -10.16 12.21 17.02
N ASN A 218 -10.55 13.41 16.56
CA ASN A 218 -11.75 14.09 17.04
C ASN A 218 -13.02 13.26 16.77
N GLY A 219 -13.09 12.56 15.63
CA GLY A 219 -14.13 11.58 15.34
C GLY A 219 -14.14 10.41 16.33
N LEU A 220 -12.97 9.85 16.65
CA LEU A 220 -12.84 8.75 17.60
C LEU A 220 -13.32 9.13 19.01
N ASP A 221 -13.07 10.37 19.45
CA ASP A 221 -13.55 10.87 20.75
C ASP A 221 -15.09 10.91 20.85
N HIS A 222 -15.80 10.89 19.72
CA HIS A 222 -17.26 10.88 19.64
C HIS A 222 -17.84 9.53 19.21
N SER A 223 -17.00 8.60 18.76
CA SER A 223 -17.41 7.29 18.27
C SER A 223 -17.73 6.34 19.42
N THR A 224 -18.72 5.48 19.20
CA THR A 224 -19.07 4.37 20.11
C THR A 224 -19.04 3.02 19.40
N GLY A 225 -18.59 2.99 18.14
CA GLY A 225 -18.48 1.79 17.34
C GLY A 225 -17.40 0.83 17.86
N GLU A 226 -17.66 -0.47 17.79
CA GLU A 226 -16.65 -1.51 18.02
C GLU A 226 -15.56 -1.48 16.93
N LEU A 227 -15.95 -1.11 15.70
CA LEU A 227 -15.07 -0.94 14.55
C LEU A 227 -15.25 0.45 13.92
N VAL A 228 -14.19 0.93 13.26
CA VAL A 228 -14.21 2.16 12.46
C VAL A 228 -13.82 1.84 11.03
N ALA A 229 -14.66 2.22 10.07
CA ALA A 229 -14.33 2.20 8.65
C ALA A 229 -14.08 3.62 8.17
N VAL A 230 -12.98 3.84 7.43
CA VAL A 230 -12.61 5.17 6.93
C VAL A 230 -12.69 5.17 5.42
N PHE A 231 -13.44 6.11 4.86
CA PHE A 231 -13.51 6.35 3.42
C PHE A 231 -13.17 7.81 3.13
N ASP A 232 -12.27 8.06 2.18
CA ASP A 232 -12.02 9.43 1.75
C ASP A 232 -13.25 10.00 1.04
N ALA A 233 -13.36 11.32 0.97
CA ALA A 233 -14.53 12.02 0.45
C ALA A 233 -14.95 11.59 -0.97
N ASP A 234 -14.00 11.10 -1.77
CA ASP A 234 -14.15 10.61 -3.14
C ASP A 234 -14.22 9.06 -3.27
N HIS A 235 -14.12 8.33 -2.16
CA HIS A 235 -14.15 6.87 -2.14
C HIS A 235 -15.53 6.34 -1.69
N ALA A 236 -16.47 6.30 -2.63
CA ALA A 236 -17.79 5.72 -2.41
C ALA A 236 -17.69 4.18 -2.24
N PRO A 237 -18.10 3.59 -1.09
CA PRO A 237 -17.95 2.17 -0.86
C PRO A 237 -18.94 1.30 -1.64
N ALA A 238 -18.53 0.07 -1.93
CA ALA A 238 -19.39 -0.95 -2.53
C ALA A 238 -20.38 -1.55 -1.50
N ARG A 239 -21.51 -2.06 -2.02
CA ARG A 239 -22.65 -2.71 -1.31
C ARG A 239 -22.22 -3.56 -0.11
N ASP A 240 -21.29 -4.44 -0.45
CA ASP A 240 -20.81 -5.61 0.27
C ASP A 240 -19.57 -5.33 1.13
N PHE A 241 -19.08 -4.09 1.20
CA PHE A 241 -17.84 -3.75 1.90
C PHE A 241 -17.81 -4.30 3.34
N LEU A 242 -18.86 -4.07 4.13
CA LEU A 242 -18.90 -4.54 5.52
C LEU A 242 -19.06 -6.06 5.62
N THR A 243 -19.85 -6.68 4.74
CA THR A 243 -20.01 -8.13 4.72
C THR A 243 -18.71 -8.86 4.37
N GLU A 244 -17.83 -8.23 3.59
CA GLU A 244 -16.53 -8.77 3.17
C GLU A 244 -15.35 -8.33 4.06
N THR A 245 -15.59 -7.58 5.15
CA THR A 245 -14.50 -7.06 6.00
C THR A 245 -14.68 -7.37 7.49
N VAL A 246 -15.86 -7.13 8.07
CA VAL A 246 -16.02 -7.18 9.54
C VAL A 246 -15.80 -8.57 10.13
N GLY A 247 -16.04 -9.62 9.33
CA GLY A 247 -15.88 -11.02 9.75
C GLY A 247 -14.46 -11.38 10.19
N TYR A 248 -13.44 -10.72 9.63
CA TYR A 248 -12.05 -11.02 9.98
C TYR A 248 -11.71 -10.70 11.44
N PHE A 249 -12.36 -9.69 12.03
CA PHE A 249 -12.11 -9.29 13.41
C PHE A 249 -12.59 -10.33 14.44
N GLU A 250 -13.46 -11.26 14.06
CA GLU A 250 -13.87 -12.38 14.94
C GLU A 250 -12.86 -13.54 14.91
N GLU A 251 -11.98 -13.62 13.90
CA GLU A 251 -11.02 -14.74 13.78
C GLU A 251 -9.81 -14.60 14.70
N ASP A 252 -9.36 -13.37 14.96
CA ASP A 252 -8.18 -13.08 15.76
C ASP A 252 -8.40 -11.78 16.56
N GLU A 253 -8.42 -11.89 17.89
CA GLU A 253 -8.55 -10.76 18.82
C GLU A 253 -7.40 -9.74 18.69
N LYS A 254 -6.29 -10.10 18.06
CA LYS A 254 -5.15 -9.19 17.79
C LYS A 254 -5.25 -8.46 16.46
N LEU A 255 -6.21 -8.81 15.61
CA LEU A 255 -6.40 -8.13 14.34
C LEU A 255 -6.95 -6.73 14.58
N PHE A 256 -6.22 -5.71 14.13
CA PHE A 256 -6.63 -4.31 14.29
C PHE A 256 -6.92 -3.60 12.95
N LEU A 257 -6.55 -4.20 11.82
CA LEU A 257 -6.67 -3.58 10.50
C LEU A 257 -7.05 -4.60 9.43
N VAL A 258 -8.06 -4.26 8.64
CA VAL A 258 -8.40 -4.91 7.37
C VAL A 258 -8.28 -3.85 6.28
N GLN A 259 -7.24 -3.97 5.45
CA GLN A 259 -7.02 -3.06 4.32
C GLN A 259 -7.63 -3.64 3.05
N THR A 260 -8.39 -2.83 2.32
CA THR A 260 -8.89 -3.16 0.98
C THR A 260 -8.07 -2.44 -0.10
N PRO A 261 -8.04 -2.94 -1.34
CA PRO A 261 -7.37 -2.24 -2.44
C PRO A 261 -8.01 -0.88 -2.71
N HIS A 262 -7.21 0.09 -3.16
CA HIS A 262 -7.73 1.33 -3.72
C HIS A 262 -8.00 1.11 -5.21
N PHE A 263 -9.20 1.47 -5.66
CA PHE A 263 -9.61 1.37 -7.06
C PHE A 263 -10.18 2.71 -7.52
N PHE A 264 -9.71 3.19 -8.67
CA PHE A 264 -10.09 4.48 -9.22
C PHE A 264 -10.85 4.29 -10.53
N ILE A 265 -11.92 5.07 -10.71
CA ILE A 265 -12.74 5.02 -11.93
C ILE A 265 -12.15 5.84 -13.09
N ASN A 266 -11.22 6.74 -12.79
CA ASN A 266 -10.58 7.63 -13.74
C ASN A 266 -9.07 7.40 -13.80
N PRO A 267 -8.46 7.56 -14.98
CA PRO A 267 -7.01 7.44 -15.15
C PRO A 267 -6.26 8.53 -14.40
N ASP A 268 -5.04 8.22 -14.01
CA ASP A 268 -4.08 9.22 -13.58
C ASP A 268 -3.63 10.12 -14.77
N PRO A 269 -2.98 11.27 -14.51
CA PRO A 269 -2.54 12.17 -15.57
C PRO A 269 -1.60 11.54 -16.60
N LEU A 270 -0.70 10.65 -16.21
CA LEU A 270 0.21 9.95 -17.13
C LEU A 270 -0.57 9.01 -18.02
N GLU A 271 -1.43 8.19 -17.45
CA GLU A 271 -2.26 7.23 -18.20
C GLU A 271 -3.17 7.92 -19.21
N ARG A 272 -3.80 9.02 -18.81
CA ARG A 272 -4.67 9.81 -19.69
C ARG A 272 -3.87 10.45 -20.82
N ASN A 273 -2.73 11.05 -20.51
CA ASN A 273 -1.93 11.79 -21.48
C ASN A 273 -1.22 10.84 -22.47
N LEU A 274 -0.82 9.66 -22.02
CA LEU A 274 -0.21 8.62 -22.85
C LEU A 274 -1.22 7.65 -23.47
N ARG A 275 -2.51 7.75 -23.09
CA ARG A 275 -3.63 6.90 -23.56
C ARG A 275 -3.40 5.42 -23.27
N THR A 276 -2.96 5.10 -22.05
CA THR A 276 -2.61 3.73 -21.63
C THR A 276 -3.62 3.07 -20.69
N PHE A 277 -4.59 3.80 -20.14
CA PHE A 277 -5.55 3.31 -19.12
C PHE A 277 -6.24 1.99 -19.49
N ASP A 278 -6.73 1.84 -20.72
CA ASP A 278 -7.44 0.62 -21.14
C ASP A 278 -6.52 -0.57 -21.47
N LYS A 279 -5.19 -0.36 -21.45
CA LYS A 279 -4.20 -1.33 -21.95
C LYS A 279 -3.15 -1.72 -20.92
N MET A 280 -2.93 -0.88 -19.93
CA MET A 280 -1.99 -1.11 -18.84
C MET A 280 -2.75 -1.09 -17.53
N PRO A 281 -2.44 -2.01 -16.59
CA PRO A 281 -3.01 -1.91 -15.26
C PRO A 281 -2.57 -0.59 -14.63
N SER A 282 -3.52 0.14 -14.06
CA SER A 282 -3.25 1.37 -13.31
C SER A 282 -2.35 1.08 -12.11
N GLU A 283 -1.45 2.02 -11.83
CA GLU A 283 -0.64 2.00 -10.60
C GLU A 283 -1.47 2.36 -9.37
#